data_AF-A0A0F8VQY4-F1
#
_entry.id   AF-A0A0F8VQY4-F1
#
_cell.length_a   1.000
_cell.length_b   1.000
_cell.length_c   1.000
_cell.angle_alpha   90.00
_cell.angle_beta   90.00
_cell.angle_gamma   90.00
#
_symmetry.space_group_name_H-M   'P 1'
#
loop_
_entity.id
_entity.type
_entity.pdbx_description
1 polymer ?
#
loop_
_entity_poly.entity_id
_entity_poly.type
_entity_poly.pdbx_seq_one_letter_code
_entity_poly.pdbx_strand_id
1 'polypeptide(L)' 'MTASPTLSLSTGTFRRDGFLAGIEWCSRLGIEAVEVWPWHSEELHESTAFRAEALAKAEACGVRMTSLHA' A
#
# COMPACT_ATOMS: atom_id res chain seq x y z
N MET A 1 8.45 -18.52 -19.61
CA MET A 1 7.83 -17.20 -19.36
C MET A 1 8.79 -16.41 -18.49
N THR A 2 9.37 -15.33 -19.00
CA THR A 2 10.15 -14.39 -18.18
C THR A 2 9.16 -13.62 -17.31
N ALA A 3 9.37 -13.62 -15.99
CA ALA A 3 8.57 -12.78 -15.10
C ALA A 3 8.73 -11.32 -15.54
N SER A 4 7.62 -10.63 -15.81
CA SER A 4 7.68 -9.18 -16.05
C SER A 4 8.03 -8.48 -14.74
N PRO A 5 8.91 -7.47 -14.76
CA PRO A 5 9.22 -6.71 -13.56
C PRO A 5 7.95 -6.02 -13.06
N THR A 6 7.65 -6.16 -11.77
CA THR A 6 6.56 -5.42 -11.12
C THR A 6 7.11 -4.09 -10.61
N LEU A 7 6.50 -2.98 -11.03
CA LEU A 7 6.76 -1.67 -10.44
C LEU A 7 6.02 -1.57 -9.11
N SER A 8 6.72 -1.16 -8.05
CA SER A 8 6.15 -0.84 -6.74
C SER A 8 6.38 0.63 -6.38
N LEU A 9 5.57 1.16 -5.47
CA LEU A 9 5.75 2.49 -4.89
C LEU A 9 5.87 2.41 -3.37
N SER A 10 6.85 3.11 -2.80
CA SER A 10 6.91 3.28 -1.35
C SER A 10 5.81 4.21 -0.86
N THR A 11 5.03 3.75 0.13
CA THR A 11 4.02 4.57 0.82
C THR A 11 4.65 5.73 1.62
N GLY A 12 5.97 5.77 1.78
CA GLY A 12 6.70 6.91 2.35
C GLY A 12 6.65 8.17 1.48
N THR A 13 6.25 8.03 0.21
CA THR A 13 5.98 9.16 -0.69
C THR A 13 4.63 9.83 -0.42
N PHE A 14 3.73 9.17 0.32
CA PHE A 14 2.43 9.70 0.70
C PHE A 14 2.53 10.52 1.98
N ARG A 15 1.51 11.33 2.24
CA ARG A 15 1.32 11.93 3.55
C ARG A 15 1.06 10.84 4.59
N ARG A 16 1.40 11.11 5.85
CA ARG A 16 1.19 10.18 6.98
C ARG A 16 -0.29 9.80 7.18
N ASP A 17 -1.21 10.73 6.90
CA ASP A 17 -2.67 10.52 6.94
C ASP A 17 -3.23 10.04 5.58
N GLY A 18 -2.35 9.79 4.60
CA GLY A 18 -2.71 9.64 3.20
C GLY A 18 -2.70 8.21 2.68
N PHE A 19 -2.56 7.19 3.54
CA PHE A 19 -2.37 5.80 3.12
C PHE A 19 -3.46 5.31 2.14
N LEU A 20 -4.74 5.40 2.54
CA LEU A 20 -5.86 4.90 1.73
C LEU A 20 -6.01 5.65 0.40
N ALA A 21 -5.80 6.96 0.42
CA ALA A 21 -5.79 7.77 -0.80
C ALA A 21 -4.61 7.39 -1.70
N GLY A 22 -3.44 7.13 -1.11
CA GLY A 22 -2.25 6.67 -1.82
C GLY A 22 -2.47 5.35 -2.56
N ILE A 23 -3.11 4.38 -1.92
CA ILE A 23 -3.50 3.11 -2.56
C ILE A 23 -4.40 3.33 -3.78
N GLU A 24 -5.38 4.22 -3.67
CA GLU A 24 -6.27 4.56 -4.78
C GLU A 24 -5.50 5.23 -5.94
N TRP A 25 -4.54 6.10 -5.62
CA TRP A 25 -3.66 6.72 -6.60
C TRP A 25 -2.76 5.70 -7.31
N CYS A 26 -2.21 4.70 -6.61
CA CYS A 26 -1.43 3.63 -7.23
C CYS A 26 -2.23 2.92 -8.32
N SER A 27 -3.49 2.57 -8.05
CA SER A 27 -4.37 1.94 -9.05
C SER A 27 -4.54 2.81 -10.30
N ARG A 28 -4.77 4.12 -10.14
CA ARG A 28 -4.89 5.08 -11.25
C ARG A 28 -3.61 5.23 -12.07
N LEU A 29 -2.45 4.99 -11.46
CA LEU A 29 -1.13 5.04 -12.10
C LEU A 29 -0.72 3.69 -12.72
N GLY A 30 -1.55 2.64 -12.60
CA GLY A 30 -1.20 1.29 -13.04
C GLY A 30 -0.13 0.62 -12.17
N ILE A 31 0.02 1.06 -10.92
CA ILE A 31 0.94 0.48 -9.95
C ILE A 31 0.18 -0.58 -9.15
N GLU A 32 0.59 -1.84 -9.30
CA GLU A 32 -0.07 -3.00 -8.69
C GLU A 32 0.54 -3.41 -7.34
N ALA A 33 1.55 -2.68 -6.86
CA ALA A 33 2.29 -3.01 -5.65
C ALA A 33 2.73 -1.77 -4.87
N VAL A 34 2.68 -1.84 -3.54
CA VAL A 34 3.23 -0.83 -2.64
C VAL A 34 4.12 -1.41 -1.56
N GLU A 35 5.10 -0.63 -1.16
CA GLU A 35 6.00 -0.93 -0.05
C GLU A 35 5.57 -0.10 1.16
N VAL A 36 5.20 -0.77 2.24
CA VAL A 36 4.65 -0.14 3.44
C VAL A 36 5.80 0.44 4.26
N TRP A 37 5.77 1.75 4.44
CA TRP A 37 6.79 2.52 5.15
C TRP A 37 6.57 2.49 6.67
N PRO A 38 7.60 2.65 7.53
CA PRO A 38 7.47 2.34 8.96
C PRO A 38 6.29 3.01 9.67
N TRP A 39 6.04 4.31 9.46
CA TRP A 39 4.94 5.00 10.15
C TRP A 39 3.54 4.54 9.71
N HIS A 40 3.37 4.02 8.49
CA HIS A 40 2.11 3.41 8.07
C HIS A 40 2.02 1.95 8.57
N SER A 41 3.16 1.26 8.68
CA SER A 41 3.24 -0.07 9.30
C SER A 41 2.79 -0.02 10.76
N GLU A 42 3.26 0.98 11.52
CA GLU A 42 2.84 1.24 12.90
C GLU A 42 1.31 1.40 12.98
N GLU A 43 0.71 2.24 12.15
CA GLU A 43 -0.74 2.48 12.15
C GLU A 43 -1.55 1.21 11.82
N LEU A 44 -1.11 0.44 10.82
CA LEU A 44 -1.70 -0.86 10.47
C LEU A 44 -1.58 -1.89 11.60
N HIS A 45 -0.51 -1.79 12.40
CA HIS A 45 -0.30 -2.67 13.54
C HIS A 45 -1.18 -2.29 14.74
N GLU A 46 -1.23 -1.00 15.06
CA GLU A 46 -1.91 -0.45 16.23
C GLU A 46 -3.45 -0.46 16.10
N SER A 47 -3.98 -0.35 14.88
CA SER A 47 -5.43 -0.27 14.64
C SER A 47 -5.96 -1.43 13.79
N THR A 48 -6.68 -2.36 14.42
CA THR A 48 -7.34 -3.46 13.71
C THR A 48 -8.41 -2.98 12.72
N ALA A 49 -9.13 -1.90 13.06
CA ALA A 49 -10.13 -1.31 12.17
C ALA A 49 -9.48 -0.72 10.93
N PHE A 50 -8.42 0.06 11.11
CA PHE A 50 -7.67 0.65 9.99
C PHE A 50 -7.01 -0.42 9.12
N ARG A 51 -6.45 -1.47 9.73
CA ARG A 51 -5.89 -2.61 8.99
C ARG A 51 -6.94 -3.28 8.10
N ALA A 52 -8.16 -3.49 8.61
CA ALA A 52 -9.24 -4.09 7.83
C ALA A 52 -9.64 -3.18 6.65
N GLU A 53 -9.74 -1.87 6.88
CA GLU A 53 -10.04 -0.88 5.84
C GLU A 53 -8.93 -0.82 4.77
N ALA A 54 -7.67 -0.78 5.18
CA ALA A 54 -6.51 -0.79 4.29
C ALA A 54 -6.45 -2.04 3.41
N LEU A 55 -6.70 -3.22 3.98
CA LEU A 55 -6.76 -4.48 3.24
C LEU A 55 -7.91 -4.48 2.21
N ALA A 56 -9.10 -4.05 2.62
CA ALA A 56 -10.24 -3.95 1.72
C ALA A 56 -9.99 -2.95 0.58
N LYS A 57 -9.34 -1.82 0.88
CA LYS A 57 -8.96 -0.81 -0.11
C LYS A 57 -7.93 -1.35 -1.10
N ALA A 58 -6.89 -2.03 -0.60
CA ALA A 58 -5.86 -2.65 -1.41
C ALA A 58 -6.44 -3.70 -2.36
N GLU A 59 -7.33 -4.56 -1.85
CA GLU A 59 -8.06 -5.55 -2.66
C GLU A 59 -8.92 -4.88 -3.73
N ALA A 60 -9.74 -3.90 -3.37
CA ALA A 60 -10.61 -3.19 -4.30
C ALA A 60 -9.83 -2.44 -5.40
N CYS A 61 -8.62 -1.98 -5.10
CA CYS A 61 -7.75 -1.27 -6.02
C CYS A 61 -6.83 -2.17 -6.84
N GLY A 62 -6.79 -3.49 -6.56
CA GLY A 62 -5.85 -4.42 -7.19
C GLY A 62 -4.39 -4.16 -6.83
N VAL A 63 -4.14 -3.57 -5.66
CA VAL A 63 -2.81 -3.18 -5.18
C VAL A 63 -2.35 -4.14 -4.10
N ARG A 64 -1.18 -4.76 -4.28
CA ARG A 64 -0.57 -5.65 -3.30
C ARG A 64 0.35 -4.87 -2.36
N MET A 65 0.29 -5.16 -1.07
CA MET A 65 1.31 -4.70 -0.13
C MET A 65 2.46 -5.72 -0.13
N THR A 66 3.62 -5.36 -0.68
CA THR A 66 4.69 -6.31 -1.02
C THR A 66 5.81 -6.40 0.01
N SER A 67 6.03 -5.35 0.78
CA SER A 67 7.07 -5.30 1.83
C SER A 67 6.62 -4.39 2.97
N LEU A 68 7.09 -4.71 4.18
CA LEU A 68 7.01 -3.85 5.35
C LEU A 68 8.44 -3.44 5.66
N HIS A 69 8.75 -2.16 5.52
CA HIS A 69 10.00 -1.61 6.03
C HIS A 69 9.89 -1.59 7.57
N ALA A 70 10.67 -2.44 8.23
CA ALA A 70 10.77 -2.57 9.68
C ALA A 70 12.06 -1.89 10.20
#